data_AF-A0A8J7T1F3-F1
#
_entry.id   AF-A0A8J7T1F3-F1
#
_cell.length_a   1.000
_cell.length_b   1.000
_cell.length_c   1.000
_cell.angle_alpha   90.00
_cell.angle_beta   90.00
_cell.angle_gamma   90.00
#
_symmetry.space_group_name_H-M   'P 1'
#
loop_
_entity.id
_entity.type
_entity.pdbx_description
1 polymer ?
#
loop_
_entity_poly.entity_id
_entity_poly.type
_entity_poly.pdbx_seq_one_letter_code
_entity_poly.pdbx_strand_id
1 'polypeptide(L)' 'MAGISIELLLAALMVAATPILLAAIGETVVEKSGVLNLGVEGMMIVGAICGFATAVETGSATLGFVGAAAG' A
#
# COMPACT_ATOMS: atom_id res chain seq x y z
N MET A 1 0.46 24.73 -6.81
CA MET A 1 0.99 23.35 -6.92
C MET A 1 1.78 23.08 -5.65
N ALA A 2 1.19 22.44 -4.65
CA ALA A 2 1.95 22.02 -3.48
C ALA A 2 2.99 21.00 -3.96
N GLY A 3 4.27 21.39 -3.99
CA GLY A 3 5.35 20.47 -4.31
C GLY A 3 5.40 19.39 -3.22
N ILE A 4 5.62 18.14 -3.62
CA ILE A 4 5.86 17.06 -2.67
C ILE A 4 7.15 17.39 -1.93
N SER A 5 7.04 17.75 -0.65
CA SER A 5 8.20 17.94 0.21
C SER A 5 8.85 16.57 0.46
N ILE A 6 10.13 16.44 0.11
CA ILE A 6 10.91 15.19 0.34
C ILE A 6 10.76 14.71 1.78
N GLU A 7 10.75 15.64 2.75
CA GLU A 7 10.63 15.33 4.17
C GLU A 7 9.29 14.65 4.51
N LEU A 8 8.19 15.19 3.96
CA LEU A 8 6.85 14.65 4.17
C LEU A 8 6.68 13.29 3.48
N LEU A 9 7.27 13.14 2.30
CA LEU A 9 7.31 11.87 1.57
C LEU A 9 8.07 10.81 2.37
N LEU A 10 9.26 11.12 2.86
CA LEU A 10 10.06 10.19 3.68
C LEU A 10 9.33 9.81 4.96
N ALA A 11 8.71 10.77 5.66
CA ALA A 11 7.92 10.48 6.85
C ALA A 11 6.74 9.53 6.54
N ALA A 12 6.00 9.78 5.46
CA ALA A 12 4.89 8.94 5.03
C ALA A 12 5.36 7.52 4.64
N LEU A 13 6.48 7.41 3.91
CA LEU A 13 7.06 6.13 3.53
C LEU A 13 7.53 5.32 4.74
N MET A 14 8.14 5.96 5.74
CA MET A 14 8.58 5.27 6.96
C MET A 14 7.39 4.69 7.75
N VAL A 15 6.29 5.43 7.82
CA VAL A 15 5.04 4.96 8.45
C VAL A 15 4.43 3.79 7.66
N ALA A 16 4.40 3.88 6.33
CA ALA A 16 3.86 2.82 5.47
C ALA A 16 4.74 1.56 5.42
N ALA A 17 6.07 1.70 5.58
CA ALA A 17 7.01 0.60 5.49
C ALA A 17 6.82 -0.45 6.59
N THR A 18 6.41 -0.04 7.79
CA THR A 18 6.27 -0.95 8.95
C THR A 18 5.19 -2.02 8.74
N PRO A 19 3.93 -1.69 8.37
CA PRO A 19 2.92 -2.71 8.08
C PRO A 19 3.24 -3.54 6.83
N ILE A 20 3.87 -2.93 5.80
CA ILE A 20 4.30 -3.65 4.59
C ILE A 20 5.35 -4.71 4.93
N LEU A 21 6.35 -4.35 5.75
CA LEU A 21 7.38 -5.29 6.18
C LEU A 21 6.78 -6.46 6.97
N LEU A 22 5.80 -6.18 7.84
CA LEU A 22 5.11 -7.21 8.62
C LEU A 22 4.33 -8.18 7.70
N ALA A 23 3.65 -7.66 6.68
CA ALA A 23 2.97 -8.45 5.68
C ALA A 23 3.94 -9.33 4.88
N ALA A 24 5.05 -8.77 4.40
CA ALA A 24 6.08 -9.49 3.63
C ALA A 24 6.74 -10.62 4.43
N ILE A 25 7.02 -10.39 5.73
CA ILE A 25 7.53 -11.45 6.62
C ILE A 25 6.49 -12.57 6.77
N GLY A 26 5.21 -12.21 6.97
CA GLY A 26 4.12 -13.18 7.08
C GLY A 26 3.98 -14.06 5.83
N GLU A 27 4.05 -13.45 4.65
CA GLU A 27 4.06 -14.15 3.37
C GLU A 27 5.26 -15.09 3.26
N THR A 28 6.48 -14.61 3.54
CA THR A 28 7.71 -15.43 3.47
C THR A 28 7.60 -16.68 4.37
N VAL A 29 7.00 -16.55 5.56
CA VAL A 29 6.76 -17.70 6.46
C VAL A 29 5.76 -18.69 5.86
N VAL A 30 4.69 -18.19 5.26
CA VAL A 30 3.65 -19.00 4.59
C VAL A 30 4.23 -19.74 3.38
N GLU A 31 5.03 -19.08 2.55
CA GLU A 31 5.73 -19.71 1.42
C GLU A 31 6.68 -20.82 1.90
N LYS A 32 7.41 -20.59 3.00
CA LYS A 32 8.29 -21.59 3.61
C LYS A 32 7.54 -22.80 4.16
N SER A 33 6.24 -22.68 4.45
CA SER A 33 5.38 -23.78 4.86
C SER A 33 4.85 -24.62 3.69
N GLY A 34 5.18 -24.25 2.44
CA GLY A 34 4.77 -24.97 1.23
C GLY A 34 3.41 -24.53 0.68
N VAL A 35 2.82 -23.46 1.23
CA VAL A 35 1.56 -22.87 0.74
C VAL A 35 1.88 -21.50 0.16
N LEU A 36 1.97 -21.41 -1.17
CA LEU A 36 2.15 -20.13 -1.85
C LEU A 36 0.79 -19.44 -2.03
N ASN A 37 0.63 -18.23 -1.51
CA ASN A 37 -0.60 -17.44 -1.64
C ASN A 37 -0.39 -16.21 -2.55
N LEU A 38 -0.36 -16.44 -3.86
CA LEU A 38 -0.29 -15.38 -4.88
C LEU A 38 -1.48 -14.40 -4.84
N GLY A 39 -2.55 -14.75 -4.14
CA GLY A 39 -3.68 -13.83 -3.94
C GLY A 39 -3.30 -12.61 -3.12
N VAL A 40 -2.34 -12.73 -2.18
CA VAL A 40 -1.91 -11.62 -1.31
C VAL A 40 -1.14 -10.55 -2.10
N GLU A 41 -0.21 -10.96 -2.96
CA GLU A 41 0.46 -10.04 -3.90
C GLU A 41 -0.55 -9.29 -4.77
N GLY A 42 -1.56 -10.00 -5.29
CA GLY A 42 -2.64 -9.40 -6.06
C GLY A 42 -3.44 -8.37 -5.27
N MET A 43 -3.89 -8.71 -4.06
CA MET A 43 -4.65 -7.79 -3.19
C MET A 43 -3.85 -6.53 -2.84
N MET A 44 -2.54 -6.65 -2.59
CA MET A 44 -1.69 -5.48 -2.34
C MET A 44 -1.59 -4.54 -3.54
N ILE A 45 -1.43 -5.08 -4.76
CA ILE A 45 -1.34 -4.27 -5.98
C ILE A 45 -2.68 -3.61 -6.31
N VAL A 46 -3.80 -4.33 -6.20
CA VAL A 46 -5.12 -3.78 -6.50
C VAL A 46 -5.47 -2.63 -5.55
N GLY A 47 -5.31 -2.83 -4.23
CA GLY A 47 -5.49 -1.75 -3.25
C GLY A 47 -4.59 -0.55 -3.51
N ALA A 48 -3.31 -0.76 -3.85
CA ALA A 48 -2.39 0.33 -4.17
C ALA A 48 -2.84 1.15 -5.40
N ILE A 49 -3.28 0.47 -6.48
CA ILE A 49 -3.75 1.12 -7.71
C ILE A 49 -5.07 1.84 -7.47
N CYS A 50 -6.04 1.21 -6.81
CA CYS A 50 -7.33 1.81 -6.49
C CYS A 50 -7.17 3.05 -5.61
N GLY A 51 -6.28 3.00 -4.62
CA GLY A 51 -5.97 4.14 -3.77
C GLY A 51 -5.30 5.29 -4.50
N PHE A 52 -4.29 4.99 -5.32
CA PHE A 52 -3.60 5.99 -6.13
C PHE A 52 -4.53 6.64 -7.15
N ALA A 53 -5.29 5.85 -7.92
CA ALA A 53 -6.24 6.36 -8.90
C ALA A 53 -7.29 7.26 -8.23
N THR A 54 -7.85 6.84 -7.10
CA THR A 54 -8.84 7.64 -6.36
C THR A 54 -8.22 8.94 -5.83
N ALA A 55 -7.00 8.90 -5.27
CA ALA A 55 -6.31 10.08 -4.77
C ALA A 55 -6.00 11.11 -5.87
N VAL A 56 -5.59 10.64 -7.05
CA VAL A 56 -5.23 11.49 -8.20
C VAL A 56 -6.47 12.13 -8.81
N GLU A 57 -7.54 11.36 -9.04
CA GLU A 57 -8.77 11.87 -9.67
C GLU A 57 -9.55 12.82 -8.75
N THR A 58 -9.60 12.53 -7.44
CA THR A 58 -10.35 13.35 -6.47
C THR A 58 -9.51 14.47 -5.85
N GLY A 59 -8.19 14.42 -5.97
CA GLY A 59 -7.28 15.32 -5.28
C GLY A 59 -7.30 15.18 -3.75
N SER A 60 -7.94 14.14 -3.21
CA SER A 60 -8.13 13.94 -1.78
C SER A 60 -7.42 12.69 -1.28
N ALA A 61 -6.48 12.87 -0.34
CA ALA A 61 -5.76 11.77 0.30
C ALA A 61 -6.68 10.84 1.10
N THR A 62 -7.77 11.36 1.70
CA THR A 62 -8.71 10.54 2.47
C THR A 62 -9.56 9.66 1.57
N LEU A 63 -10.00 10.18 0.43
CA LEU A 63 -10.70 9.36 -0.58
C LEU A 63 -9.76 8.33 -1.21
N GLY A 64 -8.50 8.70 -1.42
CA GLY A 64 -7.44 7.76 -1.79
C GLY A 64 -7.27 6.61 -0.79
N PHE A 65 -7.24 6.90 0.50
CA PHE A 65 -7.14 5.87 1.54
C PHE A 65 -8.35 4.93 1.54
N VAL A 66 -9.57 5.46 1.40
CA VAL A 66 -10.79 4.65 1.28
C VAL A 66 -10.77 3.80 0.00
N GLY A 67 -10.33 4.37 -1.12
CA GLY A 67 -10.13 3.64 -2.37
C GLY A 67 -9.10 2.51 -2.25
N ALA A 68 -8.03 2.71 -1.48
CA ALA A 68 -7.04 1.68 -1.19
C ALA A 68 -7.58 0.55 -0.31
N ALA A 69 -8.43 0.89 0.67
CA ALA A 69 -9.01 -0.09 1.58
C ALA A 69 -10.14 -0.92 0.94
N ALA A 70 -10.80 -0.38 -0.09
CA ALA A 70 -11.86 -1.07 -0.82
C ALA A 70 -11.36 -1.92 -2.00
N GLY A 71 -10.16 -1.63 -2.50
CA GLY A 71 -9.50 -2.34 -3.60
C GLY A 71 -8.70 -3.55 -3.14
#